data_AF-X1SXR6-F1
#
_entry.id   AF-X1SXR6-F1
#
_cell.length_a   1.000
_cell.length_b   1.000
_cell.length_c   1.000
_cell.angle_alpha   90.00
_cell.angle_beta   90.00
_cell.angle_gamma   90.00
#
_symmetry.space_group_name_H-M   'P 1'
#
loop_
_entity.id
_entity.type
_entity.pdbx_description
1 polymer ?
#
loop_
_entity_poly.entity_id
_entity_poly.type
_entity_poly.pdbx_seq_one_letter_code
_entity_poly.pdbx_strand_id
1 'polypeptide(L)'
;PHASKENYHDPYSGGIPGQVRVVFLPSVYVWGITVKGIEADISYRAFLFNPATGQEQKIGAVEPDDQGNWRPSLSRPPIYQDWVLVLERV
;
A
#
# COMPACT_ATOMS: atom_id res chain seq x y z
N PRO A 1 7.29 -4.73 -7.59
CA PRO A 1 6.73 -4.53 -8.95
C PRO A 1 6.15 -3.10 -9.02
N HIS A 2 6.13 -2.49 -10.20
CA HIS A 2 5.47 -1.22 -10.45
C HIS A 2 4.97 -1.21 -11.89
N ALA A 3 3.86 -0.55 -12.15
CA ALA A 3 3.25 -0.53 -13.46
C ALA A 3 4.19 0.01 -14.54
N SER A 4 4.24 -0.69 -15.67
CA SER A 4 4.92 -0.27 -16.89
C SER A 4 3.97 -0.38 -18.10
N LYS A 5 4.43 0.00 -19.28
CA LYS A 5 3.65 -0.19 -20.52
C LYS A 5 3.46 -1.69 -20.83
N GLU A 6 4.45 -2.50 -20.47
CA GLU A 6 4.49 -3.94 -20.69
C GLU A 6 3.69 -4.70 -19.63
N ASN A 7 3.61 -4.17 -18.40
CA ASN A 7 2.82 -4.75 -17.32
C ASN A 7 1.99 -3.67 -16.59
N TYR A 8 0.85 -3.32 -17.17
CA TYR A 8 -0.09 -2.35 -16.61
C TYR A 8 -0.94 -2.90 -15.45
N HIS A 9 -0.81 -4.19 -15.14
CA HIS A 9 -1.48 -4.79 -14.00
C HIS A 9 -0.66 -4.67 -12.70
N ASP A 10 0.62 -4.29 -12.79
CA ASP A 10 1.43 -4.04 -11.59
C ASP A 10 0.93 -2.79 -10.81
N PRO A 11 1.31 -2.64 -9.53
CA PRO A 11 0.87 -1.52 -8.71
C PRO A 11 1.28 -0.13 -9.23
N TYR A 12 0.43 0.86 -8.98
CA TYR A 12 0.71 2.28 -9.23
C TYR A 12 0.82 3.02 -7.91
N SER A 13 1.87 3.82 -7.72
CA SER A 13 2.10 4.56 -6.49
C SER A 13 2.19 6.07 -6.72
N GLY A 14 1.56 6.85 -5.85
CA GLY A 14 1.66 8.30 -5.78
C GLY A 14 1.54 8.78 -4.32
N GLY A 15 1.65 10.09 -4.09
CA GLY A 15 1.51 10.64 -2.75
C GLY A 15 2.17 12.01 -2.58
N ILE A 16 2.20 12.45 -1.33
CA ILE A 16 2.90 13.66 -0.88
C ILE A 16 4.02 13.21 0.07
N PRO A 17 5.30 13.52 -0.22
CA PRO A 17 6.43 13.11 0.61
C PRO A 17 6.23 13.45 2.09
N GLY A 18 6.43 12.47 2.97
CA GLY A 18 6.30 12.62 4.42
C GLY A 18 4.89 12.90 4.95
N GLN A 19 3.84 12.75 4.13
CA GLN A 19 2.45 13.01 4.52
C GLN A 19 1.53 11.84 4.18
N VAL A 20 1.53 11.41 2.91
CA VAL A 20 0.65 10.32 2.45
C VAL A 20 1.27 9.57 1.28
N ARG A 21 1.09 8.26 1.25
CA ARG A 21 1.37 7.39 0.11
C ARG A 21 0.11 6.63 -0.24
N VAL A 22 -0.20 6.60 -1.53
CA VAL A 22 -1.38 5.95 -2.08
C VAL A 22 -0.91 4.98 -3.16
N VAL A 23 -1.20 3.70 -2.97
CA VAL A 23 -0.79 2.63 -3.88
C VAL A 23 -2.04 1.93 -4.39
N PHE A 24 -2.35 2.09 -5.68
CA PHE A 24 -3.38 1.32 -6.33
C PHE A 24 -2.88 -0.10 -6.60
N LEU A 25 -3.66 -1.08 -6.15
CA LEU A 25 -3.40 -2.51 -6.24
C LEU A 25 -4.47 -3.17 -7.11
N PRO A 26 -4.18 -3.45 -8.40
CA PRO A 26 -5.04 -4.24 -9.24
C PRO A 26 -5.21 -5.66 -8.68
N SER A 27 -6.41 -6.23 -8.81
CA SER A 27 -6.83 -7.53 -8.24
C SER A 27 -5.83 -8.69 -8.44
N VAL A 28 -5.09 -8.68 -9.55
CA VAL A 28 -4.07 -9.68 -9.89
C VAL A 28 -2.83 -9.62 -8.96
N TYR A 29 -2.51 -8.43 -8.42
CA TYR A 29 -1.30 -8.16 -7.63
C TYR A 29 -1.58 -7.57 -6.25
N VAL A 30 -2.77 -7.80 -5.69
CA VAL A 30 -3.12 -7.40 -4.31
C VAL A 30 -2.33 -8.15 -3.24
N TRP A 31 -1.49 -9.11 -3.65
CA TRP A 31 -0.78 -10.05 -2.79
C TRP A 31 0.73 -9.76 -2.74
N GLY A 32 1.34 -9.97 -1.57
CA GLY A 32 2.81 -10.03 -1.46
C GLY A 32 3.54 -8.73 -1.81
N ILE A 33 2.86 -7.59 -1.73
CA ILE A 33 3.45 -6.29 -2.05
C ILE A 33 4.43 -5.85 -0.97
N THR A 34 5.49 -5.17 -1.41
CA THR A 34 6.47 -4.54 -0.53
C THR A 34 6.53 -3.07 -0.91
N VAL A 35 6.20 -2.19 0.04
CA VAL A 35 6.40 -0.75 -0.11
C VAL A 35 7.85 -0.46 0.27
N LYS A 36 8.56 0.27 -0.59
CA LYS A 36 9.99 0.56 -0.41
C LYS A 36 10.23 2.02 -0.06
N GLY A 37 11.39 2.28 0.52
CA GLY A 37 11.85 3.64 0.83
C GLY A 37 10.90 4.37 1.77
N ILE A 38 10.34 3.67 2.77
CA ILE A 38 9.64 4.31 3.89
C ILE A 38 10.67 5.11 4.70
N GLU A 39 10.33 6.34 5.06
CA GLU A 39 11.18 7.20 5.89
C GLU A 39 11.30 6.64 7.31
N ALA A 40 12.52 6.61 7.86
CA ALA A 40 12.78 6.02 9.19
C ALA A 40 12.27 6.89 10.35
N ASP A 41 12.13 8.20 10.13
CA ASP A 41 11.74 9.20 11.13
C ASP A 41 10.26 9.59 11.07
N ILE A 42 9.47 8.96 10.18
CA ILE A 42 8.06 9.27 10.00
C ILE A 42 7.20 8.06 10.39
N SER A 43 6.29 8.28 11.34
CA SER A 43 5.28 7.28 11.69
C SER A 43 4.08 7.38 10.75
N TYR A 44 3.69 6.25 10.17
CA TYR A 44 2.50 6.13 9.34
C TYR A 44 1.53 5.11 9.92
N ARG A 45 0.23 5.38 9.78
CA ARG A 45 -0.83 4.37 9.86
C ARG A 45 -1.15 3.86 8.45
N ALA A 46 -1.41 2.57 8.33
CA ALA A 46 -1.79 1.93 7.08
C ALA A 46 -3.19 1.32 7.13
N PHE A 47 -3.88 1.41 6.00
CA PHE A 47 -5.18 0.79 5.77
C PHE A 47 -5.39 0.47 4.29
N LEU A 48 -6.27 -0.50 4.02
CA LEU A 48 -6.82 -0.72 2.68
C LEU A 48 -8.10 0.09 2.53
N PHE A 49 -8.19 0.88 1.48
CA PHE A 49 -9.39 1.60 1.08
C PHE A 49 -10.08 0.83 -0.05
N ASN A 50 -11.37 0.55 0.12
CA ASN A 50 -12.21 -0.07 -0.89
C ASN A 50 -12.68 1.01 -1.88
N PRO A 51 -12.19 1.02 -3.14
CA PRO A 51 -12.57 2.05 -4.11
C PRO A 51 -14.05 1.99 -4.52
N ALA A 52 -14.74 0.85 -4.33
CA ALA A 52 -16.14 0.68 -4.70
C ALA A 52 -17.11 1.18 -3.62
N THR A 53 -16.71 1.13 -2.34
CA THR A 53 -17.60 1.43 -1.20
C THR A 53 -17.13 2.58 -0.33
N GLY A 54 -15.87 3.01 -0.47
CA GLY A 54 -15.25 4.01 0.39
C GLY A 54 -14.84 3.48 1.77
N GLN A 55 -15.01 2.19 2.05
CA GLN A 55 -14.70 1.61 3.36
C GLN A 55 -13.20 1.44 3.57
N GLU A 56 -12.75 1.72 4.79
CA GLU A 56 -11.38 1.49 5.23
C GLU A 56 -11.27 0.20 6.04
N GLN A 57 -10.26 -0.60 5.73
CA GLN A 57 -9.82 -1.71 6.55
C GLN A 57 -8.45 -1.41 7.14
N LYS A 58 -8.40 -1.22 8.44
CA LYS A 58 -7.16 -0.96 9.19
C LYS A 58 -6.17 -2.11 9.02
N ILE A 59 -4.90 -1.77 8.76
CA ILE A 59 -3.76 -2.70 8.80
C ILE A 59 -3.00 -2.49 10.12
N GLY A 60 -2.64 -1.25 10.44
CA GLY A 60 -1.89 -0.93 11.64
C GLY A 60 -0.80 0.10 11.41
N ALA A 61 0.21 0.14 12.29
CA ALA A 61 1.40 0.95 12.09
C ALA A 61 2.26 0.39 10.94
N VAL A 62 2.96 1.28 10.25
CA VAL A 62 3.98 0.91 9.26
C VAL A 62 5.30 0.74 9.98
N GLU A 63 5.82 -0.49 9.96
CA GLU A 63 7.07 -0.88 10.62
C GLU A 63 8.06 -1.36 9.56
N PRO A 64 8.78 -0.46 8.87
CA PRO A 64 9.74 -0.85 7.86
C PRO A 64 10.94 -1.56 8.48
N ASP A 65 11.58 -2.44 7.71
CA ASP A 65 12.89 -3.00 8.05
C ASP A 65 14.01 -1.95 7.94
N ASP A 66 15.23 -2.34 8.31
CA ASP A 66 16.42 -1.46 8.27
C ASP A 66 16.76 -0.91 6.87
N GLN A 67 16.15 -1.47 5.81
CA GLN A 67 16.30 -1.02 4.42
C GLN A 67 15.14 -0.13 3.97
N GLY A 68 14.22 0.23 4.86
CA GLY A 68 13.04 1.02 4.54
C GLY A 68 12.00 0.23 3.74
N ASN A 69 12.06 -1.11 3.74
CA ASN A 69 11.04 -1.94 3.11
C ASN A 69 9.98 -2.32 4.14
N TRP A 70 8.73 -2.23 3.75
CA TRP A 70 7.62 -2.65 4.58
C TRP A 70 6.70 -3.58 3.79
N ARG A 71 6.35 -4.71 4.42
CA ARG A 71 5.33 -5.63 3.93
C ARG A 71 4.11 -5.50 4.84
N PRO A 72 2.95 -5.11 4.32
CA PRO A 72 1.73 -5.11 5.11
C PRO A 72 1.45 -6.50 5.69
N SER A 73 0.99 -6.56 6.93
CA SER A 73 0.54 -7.77 7.63
C SER A 73 -0.82 -8.27 7.11
N LEU A 74 -0.99 -8.30 5.79
CA LEU A 74 -2.17 -8.80 5.10
C LEU A 74 -1.88 -10.21 4.61
N SER A 75 -2.41 -11.22 5.31
CA SER A 75 -2.37 -12.60 4.82
C SER A 75 -3.23 -12.78 3.56
N ARG A 76 -4.32 -12.00 3.47
CA ARG A 76 -5.18 -11.85 2.29
C ARG A 76 -6.06 -10.61 2.38
N PRO A 77 -6.35 -9.88 1.28
CA PRO A 77 -7.47 -8.95 1.26
C PRO A 77 -8.79 -9.67 1.57
N PRO A 78 -9.79 -8.95 2.11
CA PRO A 78 -11.06 -9.53 2.53
C PRO A 78 -11.82 -10.22 1.40
N ILE A 79 -11.72 -9.63 0.21
CA ILE A 79 -12.38 -10.04 -1.02
C ILE A 79 -11.45 -9.80 -2.21
N TYR A 80 -11.61 -10.61 -3.26
CA TYR A 80 -10.84 -10.52 -4.49
C TYR A 80 -11.38 -9.38 -5.36
N GLN A 81 -10.70 -8.25 -5.33
CA GLN A 81 -11.01 -7.04 -6.10
C GLN A 81 -9.79 -6.12 -6.10
N ASP A 82 -9.92 -4.94 -6.72
CA ASP A 82 -8.92 -3.88 -6.61
C ASP A 82 -8.98 -3.21 -5.23
N TRP A 83 -7.82 -2.76 -4.76
CA TRP A 83 -7.67 -2.06 -3.49
C TRP A 83 -6.78 -0.84 -3.64
N VAL A 84 -6.95 0.13 -2.74
CA VAL A 84 -5.98 1.22 -2.57
C VAL A 84 -5.32 1.06 -1.20
N LEU A 85 -4.03 0.77 -1.17
CA LEU A 85 -3.26 0.81 0.06
C LEU A 85 -2.88 2.25 0.36
N VAL A 86 -3.25 2.73 1.53
CA VAL A 86 -2.94 4.07 2.01
C VAL A 86 -2.01 3.98 3.22
N LEU A 87 -0.93 4.76 3.18
CA LEU A 87 -0.10 5.07 4.34
C LEU A 87 -0.26 6.57 4.60
N GLU A 88 -0.78 6.92 5.76
CA GLU A 88 -1.01 8.30 6.16
C GLU A 88 -0.21 8.60 7.43
N ARG A 89 0.47 9.74 7.45
CA ARG A 89 1.27 10.16 8.60
C ARG A 89 0.37 10.31 9.83
N VAL A 90 0.91 9.91 10.98
CA VAL A 90 0.31 10.11 12.31
C VAL A 90 0.82 11.39 12.96
#